data_AF-A0A2W6ZIY5-F1
#
_entry.id   AF-A0A2W6ZIY5-F1
#
_cell.length_a   1.000
_cell.length_b   1.000
_cell.length_c   1.000
_cell.angle_alpha   90.00
_cell.angle_beta   90.00
_cell.angle_gamma   90.00
#
_symmetry.space_group_name_H-M   'P 1'
#
loop_
_entity.id
_entity.type
_entity.pdbx_description
1 polymer ?
#
loop_
_entity_poly.entity_id
_entity_poly.type
_entity_poly.pdbx_seq_one_letter_code
_entity_poly.pdbx_strand_id
1 'polypeptide(L)'
;MVVTTDPAFPPFVYLTAADELVGFDVDLITEVARRLGLKVYFAYIPFDGLMATLEASTADAAVDAITITAQRDRVIDFSRPHFKSGLAIAVRRDETRISTLQDLAGKKNCG
;
A
#
# COMPACT_ATOMS: atom_id res chain seq x y z
N MET A 1 4.57 2.60 18.92
CA MET A 1 5.04 2.40 17.54
C MET A 1 4.24 3.31 16.62
N VAL A 2 4.90 4.25 15.97
CA VAL A 2 4.31 5.14 14.97
C VAL A 2 4.34 4.43 13.61
N VAL A 3 3.19 4.31 12.97
CA VAL A 3 3.04 3.66 11.67
C VAL A 3 2.49 4.67 10.68
N THR A 4 3.19 4.90 9.57
CA THR A 4 2.74 5.77 8.49
C THR A 4 2.01 4.98 7.39
N THR A 5 0.96 5.58 6.82
CA THR A 5 0.14 4.96 5.77
C THR A 5 -0.65 6.00 4.96
N ASP A 6 -1.08 5.69 3.74
CA ASP A 6 -2.01 6.50 2.93
C ASP A 6 -3.38 5.79 2.83
N PRO A 7 -4.45 6.28 3.49
CA PRO A 7 -5.75 5.61 3.54
C PRO A 7 -6.60 5.76 2.26
N ALA A 8 -5.96 5.67 1.10
CA ALA A 8 -6.56 5.76 -0.22
C ALA A 8 -6.41 4.46 -1.04
N PHE A 9 -6.02 3.35 -0.42
CA PHE A 9 -5.67 2.10 -1.11
C PHE A 9 -6.44 0.86 -0.62
N PRO A 10 -7.77 0.80 -0.84
CA PRO A 10 -8.54 -0.40 -0.55
C PRO A 10 -8.10 -1.57 -1.46
N PRO A 11 -8.09 -2.82 -0.94
CA PRO A 11 -8.54 -3.25 0.39
C PRO A 11 -7.42 -3.26 1.46
N PHE A 12 -6.27 -2.65 1.19
CA PHE A 12 -5.08 -2.76 2.06
C PHE A 12 -5.12 -1.77 3.22
N VAL A 13 -5.31 -0.48 2.94
CA VAL A 13 -5.52 0.59 3.92
C VAL A 13 -6.52 1.57 3.34
N TYR A 14 -7.61 1.82 4.07
CA TYR A 14 -8.62 2.81 3.70
C TYR A 14 -9.43 3.24 4.92
N LEU A 15 -10.09 4.41 4.81
CA LEU A 15 -11.08 4.85 5.79
C LEU A 15 -12.47 4.31 5.42
N THR A 16 -13.21 3.82 6.41
CA THR A 16 -14.64 3.55 6.27
C THR A 16 -15.43 4.86 6.18
N ALA A 17 -16.73 4.76 5.89
CA ALA A 17 -17.63 5.92 5.95
C ALA A 17 -17.79 6.51 7.37
N ALA A 18 -17.33 5.80 8.40
CA ALA A 18 -17.31 6.26 9.79
C ALA A 18 -15.93 6.80 10.21
N ASP A 19 -15.03 7.07 9.24
CA ASP A 19 -13.65 7.52 9.46
C ASP A 19 -12.79 6.54 10.28
N GLU A 20 -13.12 5.24 10.23
CA GLU A 20 -12.32 4.19 10.85
C GLU A 20 -11.26 3.68 9.86
N LEU A 21 -10.01 3.60 10.30
CA LEU A 21 -8.93 3.01 9.51
C LEU A 21 -9.03 1.49 9.52
N VAL A 22 -9.17 0.91 8.33
CA VAL A 22 -9.33 -0.53 8.15
C VAL A 22 -8.55 -1.02 6.93
N GLY A 23 -8.43 -2.34 6.82
CA GLY A 23 -7.84 -3.01 5.67
C GLY A 23 -6.80 -4.05 6.09
N PHE A 24 -6.37 -4.84 5.12
CA PHE A 24 -5.47 -5.97 5.36
C PHE A 24 -4.16 -5.57 6.05
N ASP A 25 -3.54 -4.47 5.62
CA ASP A 25 -2.27 -4.00 6.16
C ASP A 25 -2.42 -3.44 7.59
N VAL A 26 -3.57 -2.82 7.87
CA VAL A 26 -3.96 -2.34 9.21
C VAL A 26 -4.11 -3.50 10.18
N ASP A 27 -4.85 -4.55 9.77
CA ASP A 27 -5.07 -5.75 10.58
C ASP A 27 -3.74 -6.45 10.86
N LEU A 28 -2.90 -6.59 9.83
CA LEU A 28 -1.60 -7.25 9.93
C LEU A 28 -0.68 -6.53 10.93
N ILE A 29 -0.47 -5.21 10.79
CA ILE A 29 0.46 -4.48 11.66
C ILE A 29 -0.07 -4.37 13.09
N THR A 30 -1.39 -4.28 13.26
CA THR A 30 -2.03 -4.26 14.58
C THR A 30 -1.82 -5.59 15.30
N GLU A 31 -1.99 -6.72 14.62
CA GLU A 31 -1.75 -8.04 15.21
C GLU A 31 -0.26 -8.27 15.52
N VAL A 32 0.65 -7.82 14.65
CA VAL A 32 2.10 -7.87 14.92
C VAL A 32 2.44 -7.06 16.17
N ALA A 33 1.98 -5.81 16.26
CA ALA A 33 2.21 -4.96 17.42
C ALA A 33 1.64 -5.56 18.71
N ARG A 34 0.43 -6.15 18.63
CA ARG A 34 -0.20 -6.85 19.76
C ARG A 34 0.67 -8.00 20.27
N ARG A 35 1.22 -8.82 19.37
CA ARG A 35 2.13 -9.94 19.74
C ARG A 35 3.45 -9.45 20.35
N LEU A 36 3.91 -8.26 19.96
CA LEU A 36 5.11 -7.62 20.50
C LEU A 36 4.84 -6.81 21.78
N GLY A 37 3.59 -6.72 22.24
CA GLY A 37 3.23 -5.89 23.40
C GLY A 37 3.32 -4.37 23.13
N LEU A 38 3.25 -3.96 21.86
CA LEU A 38 3.34 -2.57 21.42
C LEU A 38 1.94 -2.00 21.14
N LYS A 39 1.80 -0.68 21.32
CA LYS A 39 0.65 0.08 20.82
C LYS A 39 0.99 0.75 19.49
N VAL A 40 0.05 0.71 18.55
CA VAL A 40 0.16 1.35 17.25
C VAL A 40 -0.48 2.74 17.29
N TYR A 41 0.21 3.72 16.70
CA TYR A 41 -0.31 5.05 16.43
C TYR A 41 -0.16 5.30 14.93
N PHE A 42 -1.29 5.42 14.23
CA PHE A 42 -1.27 5.66 12.79
C PHE A 42 -1.13 7.15 12.47
N ALA A 43 -0.29 7.47 11.49
CA ALA A 43 -0.13 8.80 10.93
C ALA A 43 -0.39 8.75 9.41
N TYR A 44 -1.27 9.60 8.92
CA TYR A 44 -1.65 9.61 7.51
C TYR A 44 -0.79 10.58 6.73
N ILE A 45 -0.11 10.07 5.71
CA ILE A 45 0.66 10.88 4.75
C ILE A 45 0.54 10.24 3.36
N PRO A 46 0.74 11.03 2.28
CA PRO A 46 0.76 10.47 0.92
C PRO A 46 1.80 9.35 0.77
N PHE A 47 1.48 8.33 -0.02
CA PHE A 47 2.33 7.16 -0.26
C PHE A 47 3.80 7.52 -0.58
N ASP A 48 4.02 8.55 -1.39
CA ASP A 48 5.35 9.01 -1.81
C ASP A 48 6.22 9.51 -0.63
N GLY A 49 5.59 9.91 0.47
CA GLY A 49 6.27 10.38 1.68
C GLY A 49 6.62 9.28 2.69
N LEU A 50 6.07 8.07 2.54
CA LEU A 50 6.23 6.99 3.53
C LEU A 50 7.70 6.65 3.79
N MET A 51 8.47 6.47 2.72
CA MET A 51 9.90 6.10 2.81
C MET A 51 10.72 7.14 3.55
N ALA A 52 10.46 8.43 3.29
CA ALA A 52 11.18 9.53 3.93
C ALA A 52 10.98 9.55 5.45
N THR A 53 9.82 9.09 5.95
CA THR A 53 9.58 9.00 7.41
C THR A 53 10.40 7.92 8.09
N LEU A 54 10.69 6.83 7.39
CA LEU A 54 11.56 5.76 7.86
C LEU A 54 13.03 6.21 7.84
N GLU A 55 13.46 6.83 6.73
CA GLU A 55 14.82 7.39 6.61
C GLU A 55 15.10 8.45 7.69
N ALA A 56 14.12 9.32 7.96
CA ALA A 56 14.23 10.35 9.00
C ALA A 56 14.01 9.81 10.42
N SER A 57 13.70 8.52 10.58
CA SER A 57 13.34 7.90 11.87
C SER A 57 12.20 8.61 12.61
N THR A 58 11.27 9.21 11.88
CA THR A 58 10.06 9.85 12.43
C THR A 58 8.88 8.89 12.50
N ALA A 59 8.95 7.77 11.77
CA ALA A 59 8.06 6.62 11.89
C ALA A 59 8.86 5.35 12.19
N ASP A 60 8.25 4.41 12.91
CA ASP A 60 8.85 3.12 13.22
C ASP A 60 8.59 2.08 12.12
N ALA A 61 7.47 2.22 11.39
CA ALA A 61 7.10 1.36 10.26
C ALA A 61 6.18 2.10 9.27
N ALA A 62 6.10 1.59 8.04
CA ALA A 62 5.15 2.04 7.04
C ALA A 62 4.39 0.84 6.45
N VAL A 63 3.08 0.97 6.26
CA VAL A 63 2.22 -0.09 5.67
C VAL A 63 1.31 0.51 4.62
N ASP A 64 1.33 -0.04 3.40
CA ASP A 64 0.55 0.46 2.25
C ASP A 64 0.73 -0.42 0.98
N ALA A 65 0.69 -1.75 1.12
CA ALA A 65 0.98 -2.71 0.05
C ALA A 65 2.28 -2.40 -0.72
N ILE A 66 3.30 -1.96 0.03
CA ILE A 66 4.53 -1.40 -0.52
C ILE A 66 5.28 -2.51 -1.27
N THR A 67 5.41 -2.33 -2.59
CA THR A 67 6.19 -3.26 -3.41
C THR A 67 7.68 -3.17 -3.05
N ILE A 68 8.26 -4.33 -2.71
CA ILE A 68 9.70 -4.49 -2.46
C ILE A 68 10.45 -4.31 -3.78
N THR A 69 11.37 -3.35 -3.82
CA THR A 69 12.25 -3.12 -4.96
C THR A 69 13.69 -2.97 -4.47
N ALA A 70 14.66 -3.33 -5.31
CA ALA A 70 16.08 -3.19 -4.97
C ALA A 70 16.51 -1.73 -4.70
N GLN A 71 15.74 -0.74 -5.16
CA GLN A 71 16.00 0.67 -4.86
C GLN A 71 15.56 1.01 -3.43
N ARG A 72 14.35 0.57 -3.03
CA ARG A 72 13.81 0.83 -1.69
C ARG A 72 14.58 0.03 -0.62
N ASP A 73 14.96 -1.21 -0.93
CA ASP A 73 15.70 -2.10 -0.04
C ASP A 73 17.11 -1.60 0.32
N ARG A 74 17.63 -0.60 -0.41
CA ARG A 74 18.90 0.06 -0.09
C ARG A 74 18.79 1.13 0.99
N VAL A 75 17.59 1.65 1.21
CA VAL A 75 17.34 2.80 2.10
C VAL A 75 16.49 2.44 3.31
N ILE A 76 15.68 1.38 3.19
CA ILE A 76 14.84 0.86 4.27
C ILE A 76 14.90 -0.67 4.32
N ASP A 77 14.70 -1.22 5.51
CA ASP A 77 14.55 -2.67 5.69
C ASP A 77 13.10 -3.09 5.45
N PHE A 78 12.92 -4.18 4.70
CA PHE A 78 11.60 -4.80 4.50
C PHE A 78 11.36 -5.98 5.44
N SER A 79 10.08 -6.16 5.80
CA SER A 79 9.62 -7.41 6.39
C SER A 79 9.67 -8.55 5.37
N ARG A 80 9.42 -9.78 5.83
CA ARG A 80 9.17 -10.89 4.90
C ARG A 80 7.94 -10.56 4.03
N PRO A 81 7.98 -10.87 2.72
CA PRO A 81 6.85 -10.61 1.85
C PRO A 81 5.60 -11.34 2.37
N HIS A 82 4.50 -10.59 2.50
CA HIS A 82 3.24 -11.08 3.07
C HIS A 82 2.07 -11.02 2.08
N PHE A 83 2.26 -10.37 0.92
CA PHE A 83 1.31 -10.36 -0.18
C PHE A 83 2.05 -10.45 -1.53
N LYS A 84 1.55 -11.28 -2.45
CA LYS A 84 2.09 -11.36 -3.82
C LYS A 84 1.15 -10.60 -4.75
N SER A 85 1.53 -9.38 -5.11
CA SER A 85 0.80 -8.54 -6.05
C SER A 85 1.16 -8.85 -7.51
N GLY A 86 0.26 -8.48 -8.41
CA GLY A 86 0.45 -8.51 -9.86
C GLY A 86 -0.32 -7.38 -10.51
N LEU A 87 0.11 -6.95 -11.69
CA LEU A 87 -0.58 -5.93 -12.46
C LEU A 87 -1.60 -6.58 -13.38
N ALA A 88 -2.80 -6.00 -13.42
CA ALA A 88 -3.85 -6.37 -14.35
C ALA A 88 -4.43 -5.10 -14.99
N ILE A 89 -5.01 -5.26 -16.16
CA ILE A 89 -5.64 -4.15 -16.89
C ILE A 89 -7.15 -4.27 -16.71
N ALA A 90 -7.74 -3.25 -16.11
CA ALA A 90 -9.19 -3.12 -16.01
C ALA A 90 -9.71 -2.25 -17.16
N VAL A 91 -10.80 -2.67 -17.79
CA VAL A 91 -11.55 -1.89 -18.78
C VAL A 91 -12.95 -1.62 -18.26
N ARG A 92 -13.68 -0.67 -18.86
CA ARG A 92 -15.09 -0.45 -18.51
C ARG A 92 -15.89 -1.73 -18.75
N ARG A 93 -16.93 -1.94 -17.95
CA ARG A 93 -17.77 -3.15 -18.04
C ARG A 93 -18.42 -3.34 -19.41
N ASP A 94 -18.71 -2.25 -20.11
CA ASP A 94 -19.31 -2.22 -21.44
C ASP A 94 -18.26 -2.19 -22.58
N GLU A 95 -16.97 -2.21 -22.26
CA GLU A 95 -15.90 -2.21 -23.27
C GLU A 95 -15.70 -3.62 -23.84
N THR A 96 -16.10 -3.80 -25.10
CA THR A 96 -16.03 -5.08 -25.81
C THR A 96 -14.86 -5.18 -26.79
N ARG A 97 -14.09 -4.10 -26.99
CA ARG A 97 -13.02 -4.05 -28.01
C ARG A 97 -11.64 -4.41 -27.47
N ILE A 98 -11.48 -4.53 -26.16
CA ILE A 98 -10.20 -4.79 -25.51
C ILE A 98 -10.30 -6.10 -24.75
N SER A 99 -9.60 -7.12 -25.25
CA SER A 99 -9.51 -8.44 -24.60
C SER A 99 -8.07 -8.95 -24.49
N THR A 100 -7.15 -8.32 -25.21
CA THR A 100 -5.73 -8.65 -25.24
C THR A 100 -4.88 -7.39 -25.00
N LEU A 101 -3.59 -7.59 -24.69
CA LEU A 101 -2.63 -6.48 -24.57
C LEU A 101 -2.47 -5.73 -25.90
N GLN A 102 -2.59 -6.43 -27.03
CA GLN A 102 -2.47 -5.86 -28.38
C GLN A 102 -3.58 -4.85 -28.67
N ASP A 103 -4.79 -5.06 -28.13
CA ASP A 103 -5.94 -4.17 -28.35
C ASP A 103 -5.76 -2.77 -27.72
N LEU A 104 -4.75 -2.63 -26.84
CA LEU A 104 -4.37 -1.37 -26.21
C LEU A 104 -3.49 -0.50 -27.10
N ALA A 105 -2.98 -1.04 -28.21
CA ALA A 105 -2.16 -0.27 -29.14
C ALA A 105 -2.94 0.96 -29.66
N GLY A 106 -2.35 2.15 -29.48
CA GLY A 106 -2.98 3.42 -29.87
C GLY A 106 -4.13 3.88 -28.96
N LYS A 107 -4.38 3.21 -27.84
CA LYS A 107 -5.33 3.65 -26.81
C LYS A 107 -4.61 4.46 -25.73
N LYS A 108 -5.31 5.43 -25.13
CA LYS A 108 -4.82 6.14 -23.95
C LYS A 108 -5.10 5.28 -22.72
N ASN A 109 -4.06 4.89 -21.99
CA ASN A 109 -4.16 4.43 -20.61
C ASN A 109 -4.25 5.65 -19.67
N CYS A 110 -4.79 5.46 -18.47
CA CYS A 110 -4.65 6.46 -17.42
C CYS A 110 -3.16 6.55 -17.07
N GLY A 111 -2.57 7.71 -17.38
CA GLY A 111 -1.28 8.16 -16.91
C GLY A 111 -1.47 9.48 -16.20
#